data_AF-A0A813GVT5-F1
#
_entry.id   AF-A0A813GVT5-F1
#
_cell.length_a   1.000
_cell.length_b   1.000
_cell.length_c   1.000
_cell.angle_alpha   90.00
_cell.angle_beta   90.00
_cell.angle_gamma   90.00
#
_symmetry.space_group_name_H-M   'P 1'
#
loop_
_entity.id
_entity.type
_entity.pdbx_description
1 polymer ?
#
loop_
_entity_poly.entity_id
_entity_poly.type
_entity_poly.pdbx_seq_one_letter_code
_entity_poly.pdbx_strand_id
1 'polypeptide(L)'
;MTMRFACLGALLLAILTVLYVRADELHALHADDECDAAQGSDTSSCALSALQRKGHQTRQDPTAPTEAPMEVPLEASPGVMNVTTAATPMTPPAYNASNGEGVLTRTRGTGPLSNPPKKALDYAGMAWEDMSFPGTQEMHFLAVGDWGGMDGTVVTDGQRPGKEYYRIIQYKGGDVEGPHVMARSRMLCNFDPLVNCFAEKGGPGCNPNCGFTPGLDDEAQVLVAREMQKVAAKVKPVLVLNVGDNFYWGGIEVDCGTPMGEISPVAKHQFDAVYENIYRGPGLDGVPWLSVLGNHDWGGVYFNSGWDQQIAYTWASDRWIMPAPYWSQHVNFPDQGFSADIFMIDTNVFDAHGPGSLEPSHDICGNGGPKTQNCASQGGPPSREGCHDWFQDFWHTQKKWLKKSLLKSKANWQIVNTHFPCGTEMPWYFELHTQYGLDLLVTGHRHDQELWDNSGLMGGLTCVVTGGGGGITSEDSPKGINGATQYGFFDFAISKEKIKVKLINQNGHVLKHSIVQPMKGALVKGWKR
;
A
#
# COMPACT_ATOMS: atom_id res chain seq x y z
N MET A 1 73.58 -34.53 2.07
CA MET A 1 73.81 -33.54 1.00
C MET A 1 72.83 -33.87 -0.12
N THR A 2 71.57 -33.48 0.09
CA THR A 2 70.41 -33.88 -0.70
C THR A 2 69.89 -32.64 -1.42
N MET A 3 69.92 -32.73 -2.74
CA MET A 3 69.60 -31.66 -3.68
C MET A 3 68.29 -32.00 -4.40
N ARG A 4 67.46 -30.97 -4.53
CA ARG A 4 66.68 -30.56 -5.72
C ARG A 4 65.29 -31.16 -6.00
N PHE A 5 64.43 -30.21 -6.40
CA PHE A 5 63.18 -30.27 -7.18
C PHE A 5 61.88 -30.68 -6.47
N ALA A 6 61.20 -29.69 -5.88
CA ALA A 6 59.73 -29.59 -5.87
C ALA A 6 59.30 -28.20 -5.35
N CYS A 7 59.34 -27.16 -6.20
CA CYS A 7 58.68 -25.87 -5.93
C CYS A 7 58.50 -25.08 -7.23
N LEU A 8 57.71 -25.63 -8.14
CA LEU A 8 57.13 -24.93 -9.29
C LEU A 8 55.86 -25.69 -9.70
N GLY A 9 54.82 -25.52 -8.89
CA GLY A 9 53.53 -26.19 -9.08
C GLY A 9 52.40 -25.68 -8.18
N ALA A 10 52.58 -24.53 -7.51
CA ALA A 10 51.59 -23.99 -6.57
C ALA A 10 51.42 -22.46 -6.67
N LEU A 11 51.85 -21.83 -7.78
CA LEU A 11 51.70 -20.39 -7.98
C LEU A 11 51.15 -20.02 -9.37
N LEU A 12 50.40 -20.93 -9.99
CA LEU A 12 49.65 -20.68 -11.24
C LEU A 12 48.22 -21.23 -11.20
N LEU A 13 47.65 -21.38 -9.99
CA LEU A 13 46.25 -21.76 -9.77
C LEU A 13 45.51 -20.79 -8.83
N ALA A 14 46.01 -19.56 -8.69
CA ALA A 14 45.42 -18.52 -7.83
C ALA A 14 45.14 -17.19 -8.57
N ILE A 15 45.33 -17.13 -9.89
CA ILE A 15 45.01 -15.95 -10.71
C ILE A 15 44.45 -16.43 -12.05
N LEU A 16 43.25 -17.03 -12.04
CA LEU A 16 42.37 -17.21 -13.23
C LEU A 16 41.03 -17.85 -12.81
N THR A 17 40.38 -17.24 -11.83
CA THR A 17 38.95 -17.49 -11.51
C THR A 17 38.32 -16.20 -11.01
N VAL A 18 38.44 -15.17 -11.85
CA VAL A 18 37.58 -13.98 -11.81
C VAL A 18 37.08 -13.84 -13.25
N LEU A 19 35.77 -13.61 -13.40
CA LEU A 19 35.02 -13.49 -14.67
C LEU A 19 34.45 -14.80 -15.23
N TYR A 20 33.45 -15.34 -14.55
CA TYR A 20 32.19 -15.76 -15.19
C TYR A 20 31.15 -15.99 -14.09
N VAL A 21 30.54 -14.92 -13.60
CA VAL A 21 29.28 -15.02 -12.86
C VAL A 21 28.21 -15.21 -13.93
N ARG A 22 27.61 -16.41 -14.00
CA ARG A 22 26.37 -16.59 -14.74
C ARG A 22 25.31 -15.69 -14.09
N ALA A 23 24.56 -14.97 -14.91
CA ALA A 23 23.48 -14.09 -14.48
C ALA A 23 22.24 -14.84 -13.92
N ASP A 24 22.39 -16.12 -13.57
CA ASP A 24 21.29 -17.04 -13.27
C ASP A 24 21.22 -17.41 -11.76
N GLU A 25 22.01 -16.78 -10.88
CA GLU A 25 21.98 -16.98 -9.42
C GLU A 25 21.92 -15.66 -8.63
N LEU A 26 21.26 -14.64 -9.19
CA LEU A 26 20.60 -13.62 -8.36
C LEU A 26 19.22 -14.17 -8.01
N HIS A 27 19.17 -15.05 -7.01
CA HIS A 27 17.91 -15.32 -6.31
C HIS A 27 17.50 -14.00 -5.65
N ALA A 28 16.64 -13.24 -6.32
CA ALA A 28 15.85 -12.22 -5.66
C ALA A 28 15.03 -12.95 -4.60
N LEU A 29 15.45 -12.84 -3.35
CA LEU A 29 14.59 -13.19 -2.21
C LEU A 29 13.39 -12.26 -2.31
N HIS A 30 12.26 -12.80 -2.72
CA HIS A 30 11.00 -12.06 -2.74
C HIS A 30 10.57 -11.90 -1.27
N ALA A 31 10.05 -10.74 -0.91
CA ALA A 31 9.63 -10.41 0.46
C ALA A 31 8.42 -11.23 0.94
N ASP A 32 7.96 -12.17 0.12
CA ASP A 32 6.73 -12.96 0.30
C ASP A 32 7.01 -14.46 0.48
N ASP A 33 8.27 -14.90 0.39
CA ASP A 33 8.68 -16.30 0.48
C ASP A 33 8.79 -16.82 1.93
N GLU A 34 7.74 -16.76 2.76
CA GLU A 34 7.71 -17.49 4.05
C GLU A 34 6.34 -18.05 4.44
N CYS A 35 5.64 -18.68 3.49
CA CYS A 35 4.60 -19.67 3.82
C CYS A 35 5.01 -21.13 3.53
N ASP A 36 6.13 -21.36 2.84
CA ASP A 36 6.48 -22.69 2.31
C ASP A 36 7.56 -23.48 3.10
N ALA A 37 8.00 -22.97 4.25
CA ALA A 37 9.05 -23.63 5.05
C ALA A 37 8.56 -24.66 6.09
N ALA A 38 7.31 -25.13 6.02
CA ALA A 38 6.83 -26.23 6.85
C ALA A 38 6.74 -27.54 6.05
N GLN A 39 7.90 -28.18 5.81
CA GLN A 39 7.92 -29.59 5.42
C GLN A 39 7.37 -30.45 6.56
N GLY A 40 6.07 -30.77 6.52
CA GLY A 40 5.46 -31.68 7.47
C GLY A 40 3.96 -31.51 7.60
N SER A 41 3.21 -32.23 6.76
CA SER A 41 1.82 -32.69 6.98
C SER A 41 0.89 -31.84 7.87
N ASP A 42 0.74 -30.55 7.59
CA ASP A 42 -0.51 -29.79 7.82
C ASP A 42 -0.43 -28.44 7.08
N THR A 43 -0.41 -28.47 5.75
CA THR A 43 -0.34 -27.29 4.86
C THR A 43 -1.65 -26.48 4.83
N SER A 44 -2.44 -26.52 5.91
CA SER A 44 -3.75 -25.87 6.01
C SER A 44 -3.81 -24.72 7.02
N SER A 45 -2.67 -24.27 7.56
CA SER A 45 -2.59 -23.21 8.58
C SER A 45 -2.09 -21.86 8.05
N CYS A 46 -2.48 -21.44 6.84
CA CYS A 46 -2.35 -20.02 6.53
C CYS A 46 -3.36 -19.23 7.37
N ALA A 47 -2.90 -18.14 7.99
CA ALA A 47 -3.61 -17.20 8.87
C ALA A 47 -5.08 -16.98 8.51
N LEU A 48 -5.36 -16.92 7.21
CA LEU A 48 -6.68 -16.68 6.65
C LEU A 48 -7.72 -17.75 6.99
N SER A 49 -7.34 -19.02 6.89
CA SER A 49 -8.24 -20.12 7.20
C SER A 49 -8.44 -20.26 8.70
N ALA A 50 -7.51 -19.78 9.53
CA ALA A 50 -7.65 -19.77 10.99
C ALA A 50 -8.54 -18.61 11.47
N LEU A 51 -8.42 -17.42 10.86
CA LEU A 51 -9.27 -16.26 11.17
C LEU A 51 -10.72 -16.49 10.74
N GLN A 52 -10.95 -17.04 9.55
CA GLN A 52 -12.29 -17.41 9.08
C GLN A 52 -12.88 -18.61 9.83
N ARG A 53 -12.08 -19.62 10.23
CA ARG A 53 -12.57 -20.79 11.01
C ARG A 53 -12.78 -20.50 12.50
N LYS A 54 -12.05 -19.58 13.13
CA LYS A 54 -12.27 -19.20 14.54
C LYS A 54 -13.56 -18.37 14.74
N GLY A 55 -13.97 -17.58 13.74
CA GLY A 55 -15.31 -16.98 13.71
C GLY A 55 -16.43 -18.02 13.80
N HIS A 56 -16.22 -19.20 13.22
CA HIS A 56 -17.14 -20.33 13.28
C HIS A 56 -17.20 -21.03 14.67
N GLN A 57 -16.11 -21.04 15.45
CA GLN A 57 -16.02 -21.81 16.70
C GLN A 57 -16.57 -21.07 17.93
N THR A 58 -16.61 -19.73 17.93
CA THR A 58 -17.09 -18.95 19.09
C THR A 58 -18.61 -19.00 19.30
N ARG A 59 -19.36 -19.74 18.46
CA ARG A 59 -20.81 -19.94 18.59
C ARG A 59 -21.24 -21.37 18.95
N GLN A 60 -20.33 -22.33 19.11
CA GLN A 60 -20.69 -23.74 19.41
C GLN A 60 -20.57 -24.11 20.90
N ASP A 61 -20.89 -23.21 21.82
CA ASP A 61 -21.23 -23.61 23.18
C ASP A 61 -22.72 -23.33 23.46
N PRO A 62 -23.61 -24.33 23.29
CA PRO A 62 -25.03 -24.19 23.58
C PRO A 62 -25.36 -24.23 25.08
N THR A 63 -24.36 -24.26 25.97
CA THR A 63 -24.58 -24.56 27.40
C THR A 63 -24.36 -23.41 28.37
N ALA A 64 -24.10 -22.18 27.91
CA ALA A 64 -24.11 -21.02 28.80
C ALA A 64 -25.56 -20.68 29.23
N PRO A 65 -25.89 -20.72 30.52
CA PRO A 65 -27.24 -20.41 30.99
C PRO A 65 -27.56 -18.93 30.75
N THR A 66 -28.77 -18.68 30.24
CA THR A 66 -29.36 -17.35 30.13
C THR A 66 -29.76 -16.86 31.52
N GLU A 67 -28.95 -16.00 32.14
CA GLU A 67 -29.39 -15.23 33.31
C GLU A 67 -30.09 -13.94 32.85
N ALA A 68 -31.35 -13.82 33.25
CA ALA A 68 -32.16 -12.63 33.05
C ALA A 68 -31.58 -11.42 33.81
N PRO A 69 -31.78 -10.18 33.33
CA PRO A 69 -31.22 -9.00 33.98
C PRO A 69 -31.90 -8.77 35.33
N MET A 70 -31.11 -8.79 36.40
CA MET A 70 -31.54 -8.45 37.75
C MET A 70 -31.36 -6.94 37.96
N GLU A 71 -32.47 -6.20 38.03
CA GLU A 71 -32.49 -4.80 38.48
C GLU A 71 -32.17 -4.73 39.98
N VAL A 72 -31.22 -3.86 40.38
CA VAL A 72 -31.00 -3.51 41.79
C VAL A 72 -30.79 -1.98 41.92
N PRO A 73 -31.38 -1.31 42.94
CA PRO A 73 -31.53 0.14 42.98
C PRO A 73 -30.33 0.87 43.59
N LEU A 74 -30.18 2.14 43.19
CA LEU A 74 -29.24 3.12 43.70
C LEU A 74 -29.60 3.57 45.14
N GLU A 75 -28.68 3.40 46.08
CA GLU A 75 -28.63 4.20 47.33
C GLU A 75 -27.25 4.85 47.51
N ALA A 76 -27.25 6.03 48.13
CA ALA A 76 -26.19 7.03 48.11
C ALA A 76 -25.50 7.23 49.48
N SER A 77 -24.26 7.75 49.42
CA SER A 77 -23.49 8.57 50.39
C SER A 77 -22.31 7.88 51.13
N PRO A 78 -21.31 8.63 51.68
CA PRO A 78 -20.52 9.74 51.09
C PRO A 78 -18.99 9.70 51.42
N GLY A 79 -18.17 10.39 50.61
CA GLY A 79 -16.84 10.96 50.97
C GLY A 79 -15.61 10.10 50.61
N VAL A 80 -14.48 10.59 50.06
CA VAL A 80 -13.92 11.95 49.90
C VAL A 80 -12.79 11.92 48.82
N MET A 81 -12.86 12.87 47.86
CA MET A 81 -11.84 13.61 47.06
C MET A 81 -10.69 12.87 46.34
N ASN A 82 -10.56 12.88 45.00
CA ASN A 82 -10.39 13.94 43.96
C ASN A 82 -8.94 14.03 43.44
N VAL A 83 -8.70 13.45 42.26
CA VAL A 83 -7.74 13.98 41.27
C VAL A 83 -8.48 14.02 39.93
N THR A 84 -9.00 15.20 39.61
CA THR A 84 -9.73 15.53 38.38
C THR A 84 -8.77 15.92 37.27
N THR A 85 -8.73 15.15 36.19
CA THR A 85 -8.72 15.64 34.79
C THR A 85 -9.09 14.47 33.86
N ALA A 86 -10.39 14.18 33.76
CA ALA A 86 -10.94 13.38 32.66
C ALA A 86 -11.24 14.33 31.50
N ALA A 87 -10.63 14.10 30.34
CA ALA A 87 -10.96 14.81 29.11
C ALA A 87 -12.36 14.35 28.66
N THR A 88 -13.30 15.29 28.62
CA THR A 88 -14.63 15.12 28.03
C THR A 88 -14.54 14.76 26.53
N PRO A 89 -15.49 13.97 25.98
CA PRO A 89 -15.57 13.72 24.55
C PRO A 89 -15.91 15.04 23.85
N MET A 90 -14.98 15.57 23.05
CA MET A 90 -15.24 16.74 22.22
C MET A 90 -16.00 16.31 20.98
N THR A 91 -17.27 16.69 20.90
CA THR A 91 -18.01 16.83 19.64
C THR A 91 -17.18 17.68 18.66
N PRO A 92 -16.95 17.25 17.41
CA PRO A 92 -16.14 18.02 16.47
C PRO A 92 -16.83 19.36 16.15
N PRO A 93 -16.11 20.50 16.18
CA PRO A 93 -16.69 21.78 15.79
C PRO A 93 -16.94 21.79 14.29
N ALA A 94 -18.11 22.28 13.90
CA ALA A 94 -18.39 22.68 12.52
C ALA A 94 -17.36 23.74 12.10
N TYR A 95 -16.50 23.39 11.14
CA TYR A 95 -15.41 24.26 10.70
C TYR A 95 -15.91 25.26 9.65
N ASN A 96 -15.81 26.55 9.97
CA ASN A 96 -16.06 27.67 9.09
C ASN A 96 -14.69 28.23 8.66
N ALA A 97 -14.29 27.99 7.41
CA ALA A 97 -13.01 28.45 6.89
C ALA A 97 -13.13 29.88 6.34
N SER A 98 -12.69 30.86 7.11
CA SER A 98 -12.38 32.20 6.59
C SER A 98 -10.87 32.48 6.73
N ASN A 99 -10.26 32.74 5.58
CA ASN A 99 -8.97 33.41 5.33
C ASN A 99 -7.69 32.55 5.38
N GLY A 100 -7.12 32.32 4.19
CA GLY A 100 -5.71 31.93 4.05
C GLY A 100 -5.28 31.17 2.80
N GLU A 101 -5.81 31.52 1.63
CA GLU A 101 -5.22 31.34 0.28
C GLU A 101 -4.69 29.95 -0.13
N GLY A 102 -5.43 29.34 -1.08
CA GLY A 102 -5.00 28.16 -1.84
C GLY A 102 -5.74 26.86 -1.54
N VAL A 103 -6.98 26.91 -1.01
CA VAL A 103 -7.82 25.72 -0.94
C VAL A 103 -8.40 25.49 -2.33
N LEU A 104 -7.99 24.41 -3.00
CA LEU A 104 -8.77 23.83 -4.10
C LEU A 104 -10.10 23.34 -3.49
N THR A 105 -11.06 24.26 -3.34
CA THR A 105 -12.45 23.85 -3.20
C THR A 105 -12.82 23.21 -4.51
N ARG A 106 -12.80 21.87 -4.58
CA ARG A 106 -13.51 21.19 -5.65
C ARG A 106 -14.99 21.45 -5.40
N THR A 107 -15.51 22.56 -5.91
CA THR A 107 -16.91 22.57 -6.35
C THR A 107 -17.06 21.29 -7.15
N ARG A 108 -17.89 20.34 -6.71
CA ARG A 108 -18.24 19.14 -7.51
C ARG A 108 -18.39 19.60 -8.95
N GLY A 109 -17.40 19.29 -9.78
CA GLY A 109 -17.20 20.03 -11.02
C GLY A 109 -18.40 19.87 -11.93
N THR A 110 -18.69 20.84 -12.78
CA THR A 110 -19.59 20.65 -13.93
C THR A 110 -18.84 20.06 -15.13
N GLY A 111 -17.65 19.50 -14.90
CA GLY A 111 -16.78 18.90 -15.91
C GLY A 111 -17.27 17.51 -16.37
N PRO A 112 -16.78 17.00 -17.50
CA PRO A 112 -17.19 15.71 -18.07
C PRO A 112 -16.89 14.50 -17.17
N LEU A 113 -15.99 14.63 -16.19
CA LEU A 113 -15.58 13.58 -15.25
C LEU A 113 -16.20 13.73 -13.85
N SER A 114 -17.20 14.61 -13.74
CA SER A 114 -17.96 14.85 -12.51
C SER A 114 -18.85 13.68 -12.09
N ASN A 115 -19.17 12.80 -13.03
CA ASN A 115 -19.99 11.62 -12.77
C ASN A 115 -19.14 10.35 -12.71
N PRO A 116 -19.49 9.42 -11.83
CA PRO A 116 -18.87 8.10 -11.81
C PRO A 116 -19.13 7.33 -13.12
N PRO A 117 -18.21 6.43 -13.52
CA PRO A 117 -18.41 5.56 -14.67
C PRO A 117 -19.57 4.59 -14.43
N LYS A 118 -20.05 3.90 -15.47
CA LYS A 118 -21.09 2.87 -15.27
C LYS A 118 -20.52 1.63 -14.58
N LYS A 119 -19.30 1.26 -14.94
CA LYS A 119 -18.50 0.21 -14.32
C LYS A 119 -17.13 0.74 -13.91
N ALA A 120 -16.55 0.16 -12.87
CA ALA A 120 -15.24 0.57 -12.34
C ALA A 120 -14.13 0.60 -13.41
N LEU A 121 -14.18 -0.26 -14.43
CA LEU A 121 -13.18 -0.30 -15.51
C LEU A 121 -13.48 0.59 -16.73
N ASP A 122 -14.64 1.24 -16.83
CA ASP A 122 -14.99 2.00 -18.05
C ASP A 122 -14.06 3.21 -18.30
N TYR A 123 -13.37 3.66 -17.26
CA TYR A 123 -12.41 4.77 -17.27
C TYR A 123 -10.94 4.31 -17.32
N ALA A 124 -10.69 3.02 -17.48
CA ALA A 124 -9.34 2.47 -17.59
C ALA A 124 -8.54 3.14 -18.72
N GLY A 125 -7.37 3.69 -18.38
CA GLY A 125 -6.47 4.39 -19.29
C GLY A 125 -6.86 5.83 -19.62
N MET A 126 -7.83 6.40 -18.90
CA MET A 126 -8.19 7.80 -19.04
C MET A 126 -7.08 8.75 -18.56
N ALA A 127 -7.13 10.00 -19.02
CA ALA A 127 -6.47 11.11 -18.35
C ALA A 127 -7.48 11.80 -17.43
N TRP A 128 -7.11 12.00 -16.17
CA TRP A 128 -7.90 12.78 -15.21
C TRP A 128 -7.80 14.27 -15.51
N GLU A 129 -8.63 15.09 -14.86
CA GLU A 129 -8.64 16.53 -15.04
C GLU A 129 -7.26 17.13 -14.68
N ASP A 130 -6.71 17.95 -15.57
CA ASP A 130 -5.42 18.60 -15.35
C ASP A 130 -5.39 19.36 -14.02
N MET A 131 -4.34 19.15 -13.24
CA MET A 131 -4.07 19.92 -12.03
C MET A 131 -3.17 21.09 -12.36
N SER A 132 -3.38 22.24 -11.72
CA SER A 132 -2.49 23.38 -11.85
C SER A 132 -2.21 24.01 -10.50
N PHE A 133 -0.92 24.14 -10.17
CA PHE A 133 -0.43 24.70 -8.92
C PHE A 133 0.44 25.92 -9.23
N PRO A 134 -0.15 27.13 -9.27
CA PRO A 134 0.61 28.37 -9.42
C PRO A 134 1.46 28.63 -8.16
N GLY A 135 2.44 29.52 -8.30
CA GLY A 135 3.38 29.90 -7.25
C GLY A 135 4.82 29.52 -7.55
N THR A 136 5.74 30.24 -6.91
CA THR A 136 7.19 30.11 -7.10
C THR A 136 7.88 29.40 -5.94
N GLN A 137 7.13 28.93 -4.94
CA GLN A 137 7.65 28.12 -3.85
C GLN A 137 8.13 26.74 -4.34
N GLU A 138 9.02 26.11 -3.58
CA GLU A 138 9.40 24.72 -3.84
C GLU A 138 8.15 23.84 -3.80
N MET A 139 7.93 23.03 -4.84
CA MET A 139 6.75 22.18 -4.98
C MET A 139 7.06 20.80 -4.39
N HIS A 140 6.14 20.26 -3.59
CA HIS A 140 6.36 19.01 -2.89
C HIS A 140 5.27 17.99 -3.19
N PHE A 141 5.66 16.74 -3.43
CA PHE A 141 4.78 15.57 -3.36
C PHE A 141 5.17 14.75 -2.14
N LEU A 142 4.21 14.19 -1.41
CA LEU A 142 4.49 13.10 -0.49
C LEU A 142 4.18 11.75 -1.16
N ALA A 143 4.78 10.65 -0.72
CA ALA A 143 4.33 9.32 -1.10
C ALA A 143 4.31 8.34 0.08
N VAL A 144 3.30 7.47 0.10
CA VAL A 144 3.07 6.44 1.12
C VAL A 144 2.29 5.27 0.51
N GLY A 145 2.49 4.06 1.01
CA GLY A 145 1.80 2.83 0.62
C GLY A 145 1.57 1.93 1.82
N ASP A 146 0.79 0.87 1.66
CA ASP A 146 0.73 -0.23 2.63
C ASP A 146 0.38 0.28 4.04
N TRP A 147 -0.48 1.29 4.06
CA TRP A 147 -0.80 2.07 5.24
C TRP A 147 -2.14 1.70 5.83
N GLY A 148 -3.02 1.03 5.09
CA GLY A 148 -4.39 0.82 5.47
C GLY A 148 -4.63 -0.20 6.56
N GLY A 149 -4.50 0.14 7.85
CA GLY A 149 -4.79 -0.80 8.93
C GLY A 149 -6.22 -1.38 8.90
N MET A 150 -6.45 -2.44 9.66
CA MET A 150 -7.76 -3.08 9.80
C MET A 150 -8.69 -2.22 10.65
N ASP A 151 -9.94 -2.04 10.23
CA ASP A 151 -10.95 -1.29 10.97
C ASP A 151 -11.35 -1.98 12.28
N GLY A 152 -11.43 -3.31 12.25
CA GLY A 152 -11.73 -4.11 13.43
C GLY A 152 -13.17 -4.01 13.94
N THR A 153 -14.05 -3.11 13.47
CA THR A 153 -15.47 -2.96 13.91
C THR A 153 -16.51 -3.27 12.85
N VAL A 154 -16.12 -3.39 11.59
CA VAL A 154 -17.05 -3.78 10.53
C VAL A 154 -17.73 -5.12 10.87
N VAL A 155 -19.06 -5.07 10.99
CA VAL A 155 -19.91 -6.25 11.00
C VAL A 155 -20.59 -6.31 9.64
N THR A 156 -20.26 -7.33 8.86
CA THR A 156 -20.73 -7.49 7.47
C THR A 156 -22.05 -8.25 7.37
N ASP A 157 -22.71 -8.53 8.50
CA ASP A 157 -24.01 -9.21 8.56
C ASP A 157 -25.03 -8.54 7.62
N GLY A 158 -25.52 -9.31 6.64
CA GLY A 158 -26.52 -8.86 5.67
C GLY A 158 -25.99 -8.01 4.51
N GLN A 159 -24.71 -7.60 4.51
CA GLN A 159 -24.08 -6.87 3.39
C GLN A 159 -23.56 -7.79 2.28
N ARG A 160 -23.47 -9.10 2.53
CA ARG A 160 -23.21 -10.14 1.53
C ARG A 160 -24.28 -11.24 1.65
N PRO A 161 -25.30 -11.27 0.77
CA PRO A 161 -26.40 -12.22 0.87
C PRO A 161 -25.91 -13.68 0.88
N GLY A 162 -26.30 -14.46 1.89
CA GLY A 162 -25.97 -15.88 1.99
C GLY A 162 -24.54 -16.20 2.47
N LYS A 163 -23.79 -15.23 2.97
CA LYS A 163 -22.46 -15.43 3.55
C LYS A 163 -22.37 -14.74 4.92
N GLU A 164 -22.13 -15.50 5.99
CA GLU A 164 -21.72 -14.94 7.29
C GLU A 164 -20.26 -14.51 7.13
N TYR A 165 -20.00 -13.24 6.86
CA TYR A 165 -18.65 -12.71 7.06
C TYR A 165 -18.59 -12.22 8.50
N TYR A 166 -17.67 -12.81 9.25
CA TYR A 166 -17.42 -12.41 10.62
C TYR A 166 -16.52 -11.18 10.60
N ARG A 167 -16.72 -10.35 11.62
CA ARG A 167 -15.79 -9.30 12.03
C ARG A 167 -14.35 -9.80 11.98
N ILE A 168 -13.49 -9.14 11.21
CA ILE A 168 -12.08 -9.52 11.05
C ILE A 168 -11.29 -8.95 12.23
N ILE A 169 -10.87 -9.83 13.14
CA ILE A 169 -10.06 -9.50 14.30
C ILE A 169 -8.89 -10.47 14.35
N GLN A 170 -7.67 -9.93 14.31
CA GLN A 170 -6.46 -10.76 14.28
C GLN A 170 -5.91 -11.10 15.67
N TYR A 171 -6.04 -10.18 16.61
CA TYR A 171 -5.52 -10.31 17.97
C TYR A 171 -6.46 -9.64 18.96
N LYS A 172 -6.31 -10.01 20.25
CA LYS A 172 -7.08 -9.43 21.36
C LYS A 172 -6.96 -7.90 21.36
N GLY A 173 -8.09 -7.20 21.41
CA GLY A 173 -8.13 -5.74 21.36
C GLY A 173 -8.21 -5.15 19.96
N GLY A 174 -8.09 -5.96 18.90
CA GLY A 174 -8.41 -5.55 17.53
C GLY A 174 -9.92 -5.48 17.25
N ASP A 175 -10.73 -5.73 18.28
CA ASP A 175 -12.18 -5.70 18.29
C ASP A 175 -12.71 -4.34 18.79
N VAL A 176 -12.02 -3.27 18.45
CA VAL A 176 -12.44 -1.87 18.64
C VAL A 176 -12.20 -1.10 17.34
N GLU A 177 -12.65 0.16 17.26
CA GLU A 177 -12.44 0.99 16.06
C GLU A 177 -10.95 1.16 15.80
N GLY A 178 -10.54 0.91 14.55
CA GLY A 178 -9.16 0.95 14.10
C GLY A 178 -8.61 2.36 13.87
N PRO A 179 -7.48 2.47 13.17
CA PRO A 179 -6.80 1.39 12.45
C PRO A 179 -5.97 0.48 13.36
N HIS A 180 -6.06 -0.82 13.12
CA HIS A 180 -5.22 -1.85 13.73
C HIS A 180 -4.18 -2.35 12.73
N VAL A 181 -2.91 -2.42 13.11
CA VAL A 181 -1.87 -2.94 12.22
C VAL A 181 -2.08 -4.44 12.00
N MET A 182 -2.08 -4.89 10.74
CA MET A 182 -2.09 -6.31 10.40
C MET A 182 -0.76 -6.96 10.78
N ALA A 183 -0.78 -7.95 11.66
CA ALA A 183 0.38 -8.77 11.96
C ALA A 183 0.70 -9.71 10.79
N ARG A 184 1.94 -9.70 10.31
CA ARG A 184 2.43 -10.60 9.25
C ARG A 184 3.77 -11.19 9.67
N SER A 185 4.03 -12.45 9.31
CA SER A 185 5.29 -13.11 9.62
C SER A 185 6.51 -12.28 9.19
N ARG A 186 7.60 -12.46 9.91
CA ARG A 186 8.95 -11.97 9.59
C ARG A 186 9.88 -13.17 9.44
N MET A 187 11.04 -12.97 8.82
CA MET A 187 12.07 -14.01 8.55
C MET A 187 12.39 -14.97 9.73
N LEU A 188 12.25 -14.51 10.98
CA LEU A 188 12.55 -15.29 12.18
C LEU A 188 11.34 -15.46 13.12
N CYS A 189 10.15 -15.13 12.65
CA CYS A 189 8.92 -15.21 13.42
C CYS A 189 7.71 -15.44 12.55
N ASN A 190 7.21 -16.67 12.64
CA ASN A 190 5.97 -17.08 12.00
C ASN A 190 4.77 -16.27 12.52
N PHE A 191 3.66 -16.37 11.79
CA PHE A 191 2.42 -15.66 12.05
C PHE A 191 1.92 -15.76 13.50
N ASP A 192 1.71 -16.99 14.02
CA ASP A 192 1.11 -17.19 15.35
C ASP A 192 1.93 -16.56 16.50
N PRO A 193 3.27 -16.77 16.57
CA PRO A 193 4.11 -16.07 17.55
C PRO A 193 4.01 -14.54 17.47
N LEU A 194 3.95 -13.96 16.27
CA LEU A 194 3.84 -12.50 16.12
C LEU A 194 2.47 -12.01 16.57
N VAL A 195 1.39 -12.68 16.17
CA VAL A 195 0.03 -12.36 16.64
C VAL A 195 -0.04 -12.39 18.16
N ASN A 196 0.65 -13.33 18.80
CA ASN A 196 0.74 -13.36 20.26
C ASN A 196 1.49 -12.15 20.83
N CYS A 197 2.53 -11.66 20.15
CA CYS A 197 3.21 -10.42 20.53
C CYS A 197 2.28 -9.20 20.49
N PHE A 198 1.41 -9.09 19.48
CA PHE A 198 0.38 -8.06 19.41
C PHE A 198 -0.63 -8.20 20.56
N ALA A 199 -1.16 -9.41 20.77
CA ALA A 199 -2.17 -9.67 21.82
C ALA A 199 -1.65 -9.38 23.24
N GLU A 200 -0.37 -9.65 23.50
CA GLU A 200 0.30 -9.43 24.78
C GLU A 200 1.00 -8.06 24.86
N LYS A 201 0.94 -7.24 23.80
CA LYS A 201 1.66 -5.95 23.68
C LYS A 201 3.14 -6.05 24.06
N GLY A 202 3.81 -7.10 23.59
CA GLY A 202 5.21 -7.39 23.90
C GLY A 202 5.46 -7.92 25.32
N GLY A 203 4.41 -8.37 26.01
CA GLY A 203 4.50 -9.01 27.33
C GLY A 203 5.24 -10.37 27.32
N PRO A 204 5.25 -11.10 28.46
CA PRO A 204 6.04 -12.32 28.62
C PRO A 204 5.76 -13.44 27.60
N GLY A 205 4.58 -13.44 26.96
CA GLY A 205 4.21 -14.38 25.90
C GLY A 205 4.76 -14.03 24.51
N CYS A 206 5.26 -12.82 24.31
CA CYS A 206 5.84 -12.42 23.03
C CYS A 206 7.20 -13.10 22.82
N ASN A 207 7.34 -13.82 21.71
CA ASN A 207 8.61 -14.43 21.35
C ASN A 207 9.64 -13.33 20.98
N PRO A 208 10.78 -13.21 21.69
CA PRO A 208 11.78 -12.18 21.43
C PRO A 208 12.33 -12.20 20.00
N ASN A 209 12.36 -13.36 19.34
CA ASN A 209 12.83 -13.50 17.96
C ASN A 209 11.93 -12.81 16.93
N CYS A 210 10.69 -12.48 17.31
CA CYS A 210 9.79 -11.67 16.48
C CYS A 210 10.24 -10.23 16.33
N GLY A 211 11.16 -9.77 17.19
CA GLY A 211 11.63 -8.39 17.16
C GLY A 211 10.48 -7.37 17.27
N PHE A 212 9.35 -7.79 17.84
CA PHE A 212 8.18 -6.95 18.03
C PHE A 212 8.54 -5.74 18.91
N THR A 213 8.09 -4.57 18.50
CA THR A 213 8.36 -3.31 19.18
C THR A 213 7.05 -2.66 19.58
N PRO A 214 6.63 -2.82 20.86
CA PRO A 214 5.43 -2.16 21.39
C PRO A 214 5.49 -0.64 21.24
N GLY A 215 4.36 -0.03 20.92
CA GLY A 215 4.23 1.38 20.59
C GLY A 215 4.85 1.78 19.25
N LEU A 216 5.31 0.82 18.45
CA LEU A 216 5.81 1.07 17.10
C LEU A 216 5.16 0.13 16.09
N ASP A 217 5.28 -1.19 16.27
CA ASP A 217 4.67 -2.19 15.38
C ASP A 217 3.13 -2.17 15.48
N ASP A 218 2.56 -1.88 16.64
CA ASP A 218 1.11 -1.82 16.90
C ASP A 218 0.49 -0.42 16.72
N GLU A 219 1.31 0.61 16.46
CA GLU A 219 0.86 1.98 16.23
C GLU A 219 1.40 2.58 14.92
N ALA A 220 2.00 1.75 14.06
CA ALA A 220 2.82 2.20 12.93
C ALA A 220 2.12 3.20 12.01
N GLN A 221 0.91 2.90 11.53
CA GLN A 221 0.13 3.80 10.68
C GLN A 221 -0.07 5.18 11.32
N VAL A 222 -0.47 5.22 12.59
CA VAL A 222 -0.75 6.48 13.30
C VAL A 222 0.53 7.30 13.49
N LEU A 223 1.67 6.64 13.73
CA LEU A 223 2.96 7.29 13.85
C LEU A 223 3.42 7.89 12.52
N VAL A 224 3.31 7.14 11.43
CA VAL A 224 3.63 7.61 10.08
C VAL A 224 2.73 8.78 9.68
N ALA A 225 1.41 8.65 9.86
CA ALA A 225 0.44 9.70 9.56
C ALA A 225 0.70 11.00 10.33
N ARG A 226 1.03 10.89 11.63
CA ARG A 226 1.38 12.04 12.48
C ARG A 226 2.63 12.76 11.98
N GLU A 227 3.63 12.01 11.50
CA GLU A 227 4.83 12.63 10.97
C GLU A 227 4.61 13.23 9.57
N MET A 228 3.83 12.56 8.71
CA MET A 228 3.36 13.14 7.45
C MET A 228 2.67 14.47 7.69
N GLN A 229 1.79 14.58 8.69
CA GLN A 229 1.12 15.83 9.05
C GLN A 229 2.12 16.93 9.44
N LYS A 230 3.14 16.62 10.24
CA LYS A 230 4.17 17.60 10.64
C LYS A 230 5.01 18.07 9.46
N VAL A 231 5.36 17.17 8.54
CA VAL A 231 6.10 17.51 7.32
C VAL A 231 5.21 18.35 6.41
N ALA A 232 3.97 17.93 6.20
CA ALA A 232 3.01 18.60 5.34
C ALA A 232 2.70 20.03 5.80
N ALA A 233 2.59 20.27 7.11
CA ALA A 233 2.43 21.61 7.67
C ALA A 233 3.60 22.56 7.33
N LYS A 234 4.81 22.01 7.09
CA LYS A 234 6.02 22.79 6.74
C LYS A 234 6.15 22.99 5.23
N VAL A 235 6.02 21.90 4.46
CA VAL A 235 6.34 21.90 3.02
C VAL A 235 5.13 22.17 2.14
N LYS A 236 3.90 22.03 2.67
CA LYS A 236 2.62 22.25 1.98
C LYS A 236 2.57 21.48 0.65
N PRO A 237 2.56 20.13 0.70
CA PRO A 237 2.59 19.31 -0.49
C PRO A 237 1.36 19.60 -1.36
N VAL A 238 1.56 19.58 -2.67
CA VAL A 238 0.49 19.83 -3.64
C VAL A 238 -0.30 18.56 -3.96
N LEU A 239 0.26 17.39 -3.68
CA LEU A 239 -0.40 16.08 -3.80
C LEU A 239 0.31 15.01 -2.95
N VAL A 240 -0.39 13.90 -2.74
CA VAL A 240 0.14 12.65 -2.20
C VAL A 240 0.06 11.57 -3.29
N LEU A 241 1.15 10.84 -3.50
CA LEU A 241 1.21 9.62 -4.29
C LEU A 241 0.98 8.43 -3.39
N ASN A 242 -0.12 7.72 -3.61
CA ASN A 242 -0.50 6.54 -2.85
C ASN A 242 -0.26 5.30 -3.71
N VAL A 243 0.58 4.38 -3.23
CA VAL A 243 1.04 3.20 -4.00
C VAL A 243 0.22 1.94 -3.77
N GLY A 244 -0.92 2.01 -3.07
CA GLY A 244 -1.82 0.88 -2.89
C GLY A 244 -1.66 0.17 -1.55
N ASP A 245 -2.40 -0.92 -1.39
CA ASP A 245 -2.68 -1.57 -0.12
C ASP A 245 -3.29 -0.60 0.89
N ASN A 246 -4.41 -0.05 0.42
CA ASN A 246 -5.14 1.03 1.07
C ASN A 246 -6.00 0.54 2.24
N PHE A 247 -6.40 -0.74 2.23
CA PHE A 247 -7.21 -1.37 3.28
C PHE A 247 -6.83 -2.84 3.49
N TYR A 248 -6.19 -3.14 4.61
CA TYR A 248 -5.90 -4.50 5.06
C TYR A 248 -7.11 -5.12 5.79
N TRP A 249 -7.22 -6.46 5.79
CA TRP A 249 -6.31 -7.39 5.10
C TRP A 249 -6.73 -7.67 3.66
N GLY A 250 -7.93 -7.32 3.22
CA GLY A 250 -8.47 -7.76 1.94
C GLY A 250 -9.37 -6.72 1.29
N GLY A 251 -8.98 -5.45 1.36
CA GLY A 251 -9.70 -4.35 0.75
C GLY A 251 -10.94 -3.93 1.53
N ILE A 252 -11.91 -3.34 0.82
CA ILE A 252 -13.20 -2.98 1.40
C ILE A 252 -14.02 -4.26 1.61
N GLU A 253 -14.60 -4.41 2.79
CA GLU A 253 -15.26 -5.63 3.27
C GLU A 253 -16.65 -5.88 2.66
N VAL A 254 -16.92 -5.40 1.45
CA VAL A 254 -18.08 -5.79 0.63
C VAL A 254 -17.65 -6.63 -0.57
N ASP A 255 -18.59 -7.36 -1.19
CA ASP A 255 -18.32 -7.95 -2.50
C ASP A 255 -18.34 -6.84 -3.57
N CYS A 256 -17.48 -6.94 -4.57
CA CYS A 256 -17.52 -6.09 -5.77
C CYS A 256 -18.91 -6.12 -6.43
N GLY A 257 -19.31 -5.03 -7.08
CA GLY A 257 -20.60 -4.95 -7.78
C GLY A 257 -21.55 -3.89 -7.24
N THR A 258 -21.16 -3.12 -6.24
CA THR A 258 -21.95 -1.95 -5.81
C THR A 258 -21.96 -0.92 -6.95
N PRO A 259 -23.11 -0.31 -7.29
CA PRO A 259 -23.15 0.69 -8.35
C PRO A 259 -22.15 1.82 -8.10
N MET A 260 -21.43 2.26 -9.15
CA MET A 260 -20.36 3.27 -9.02
C MET A 260 -20.84 4.65 -8.52
N GLY A 261 -22.14 4.92 -8.61
CA GLY A 261 -22.77 6.13 -8.05
C GLY A 261 -23.11 6.03 -6.56
N GLU A 262 -22.84 4.90 -5.93
CA GLU A 262 -23.19 4.60 -4.56
C GLU A 262 -21.94 4.19 -3.77
N ILE A 263 -21.90 4.61 -2.50
CA ILE A 263 -20.90 4.17 -1.53
C ILE A 263 -21.63 3.32 -0.50
N SER A 264 -21.21 2.07 -0.38
CA SER A 264 -21.74 1.17 0.65
C SER A 264 -21.44 1.71 2.05
N PRO A 265 -22.31 1.49 3.04
CA PRO A 265 -22.05 1.91 4.41
C PRO A 265 -20.73 1.37 4.98
N VAL A 266 -20.35 0.14 4.59
CA VAL A 266 -19.09 -0.50 4.96
C VAL A 266 -17.89 0.25 4.36
N ALA A 267 -17.94 0.58 3.06
CA ALA A 267 -16.91 1.38 2.43
C ALA A 267 -16.76 2.74 3.14
N LYS A 268 -17.86 3.46 3.36
CA LYS A 268 -17.84 4.75 4.05
C LYS A 268 -17.19 4.64 5.43
N HIS A 269 -17.56 3.63 6.20
CA HIS A 269 -17.02 3.38 7.53
C HIS A 269 -15.52 3.09 7.51
N GLN A 270 -15.05 2.17 6.65
CA GLN A 270 -13.61 1.86 6.54
C GLN A 270 -12.80 3.07 6.07
N PHE A 271 -13.29 3.84 5.09
CA PHE A 271 -12.65 5.09 4.67
C PHE A 271 -12.58 6.09 5.83
N ASP A 272 -13.63 6.23 6.64
CA ASP A 272 -13.60 7.13 7.80
C ASP A 272 -12.55 6.70 8.82
N ALA A 273 -12.58 5.44 9.23
CA ALA A 273 -11.74 4.91 10.30
C ALA A 273 -10.25 4.87 9.92
N VAL A 274 -9.94 4.41 8.71
CA VAL A 274 -8.55 4.09 8.30
C VAL A 274 -7.91 5.23 7.51
N TYR A 275 -8.70 6.09 6.85
CA TYR A 275 -8.18 7.14 5.98
C TYR A 275 -8.56 8.57 6.42
N GLU A 276 -9.84 8.92 6.53
CA GLU A 276 -10.28 10.30 6.78
C GLU A 276 -9.94 10.79 8.19
N ASN A 277 -10.09 9.94 9.20
CA ASN A 277 -9.76 10.30 10.59
C ASN A 277 -8.26 10.27 10.90
N ILE A 278 -7.47 9.60 10.06
CA ILE A 278 -6.03 9.38 10.26
C ILE A 278 -5.19 10.43 9.53
N TYR A 279 -5.49 10.67 8.25
CA TYR A 279 -4.73 11.57 7.40
C TYR A 279 -5.39 12.95 7.28
N ARG A 280 -5.43 13.68 8.39
CA ARG A 280 -6.07 15.00 8.50
C ARG A 280 -5.19 16.04 9.20
N GLY A 281 -5.58 17.30 9.05
CA GLY A 281 -5.02 18.47 9.70
C GLY A 281 -4.07 19.30 8.83
N PRO A 282 -3.36 20.28 9.43
CA PRO A 282 -2.68 21.33 8.68
C PRO A 282 -1.69 20.78 7.64
N GLY A 283 -1.89 21.19 6.39
CA GLY A 283 -1.04 20.79 5.27
C GLY A 283 -1.41 19.45 4.61
N LEU A 284 -2.31 18.65 5.18
CA LEU A 284 -2.88 17.44 4.55
C LEU A 284 -4.35 17.60 4.17
N ASP A 285 -5.11 18.41 4.91
CA ASP A 285 -6.52 18.68 4.60
C ASP A 285 -6.65 19.25 3.18
N GLY A 286 -7.47 18.60 2.35
CA GLY A 286 -7.73 18.99 0.97
C GLY A 286 -6.60 18.71 -0.02
N VAL A 287 -5.47 18.15 0.40
CA VAL A 287 -4.40 17.72 -0.53
C VAL A 287 -4.86 16.49 -1.29
N PRO A 288 -4.82 16.48 -2.64
CA PRO A 288 -5.26 15.32 -3.42
C PRO A 288 -4.35 14.11 -3.25
N TRP A 289 -4.95 12.94 -3.08
CA TRP A 289 -4.30 11.62 -3.01
C TRP A 289 -4.54 10.88 -4.32
N LEU A 290 -3.50 10.82 -5.17
CA LEU A 290 -3.53 10.02 -6.39
C LEU A 290 -3.22 8.59 -6.02
N SER A 291 -4.18 7.68 -6.19
CA SER A 291 -4.07 6.31 -5.66
C SER A 291 -4.09 5.24 -6.75
N VAL A 292 -3.47 4.10 -6.44
CA VAL A 292 -3.60 2.81 -7.14
C VAL A 292 -4.11 1.74 -6.17
N LEU A 293 -4.51 0.60 -6.72
CA LEU A 293 -4.83 -0.60 -5.95
C LEU A 293 -3.56 -1.44 -5.73
N GLY A 294 -3.41 -1.98 -4.53
CA GLY A 294 -2.49 -3.08 -4.24
C GLY A 294 -3.19 -4.44 -4.26
N ASN A 295 -2.42 -5.49 -3.96
CA ASN A 295 -2.90 -6.88 -4.04
C ASN A 295 -3.95 -7.12 -2.95
N HIS A 296 -3.78 -6.55 -1.76
CA HIS A 296 -4.77 -6.63 -0.70
C HIS A 296 -6.06 -5.88 -1.04
N ASP A 297 -5.98 -4.79 -1.80
CA ASP A 297 -7.17 -4.05 -2.25
C ASP A 297 -8.07 -4.86 -3.18
N TRP A 298 -7.47 -5.67 -4.06
CA TRP A 298 -8.19 -6.65 -4.90
C TRP A 298 -8.79 -7.79 -4.06
N GLY A 299 -8.22 -8.04 -2.88
CA GLY A 299 -8.73 -8.95 -1.85
C GLY A 299 -7.69 -9.95 -1.33
N GLY A 300 -6.42 -9.81 -1.74
CA GLY A 300 -5.27 -10.57 -1.26
C GLY A 300 -5.25 -12.01 -1.76
N VAL A 301 -6.22 -12.83 -1.34
CA VAL A 301 -6.29 -14.28 -1.63
C VAL A 301 -7.53 -14.71 -2.44
N TYR A 302 -8.34 -13.72 -2.80
CA TYR A 302 -9.51 -13.82 -3.65
C TYR A 302 -9.84 -12.43 -4.19
N PHE A 303 -10.45 -12.31 -5.37
CA PHE A 303 -10.63 -11.00 -6.05
C PHE A 303 -11.99 -10.34 -5.80
N ASN A 304 -12.82 -10.93 -4.95
CA ASN A 304 -14.21 -10.52 -4.75
C ASN A 304 -14.39 -9.26 -3.88
N SER A 305 -13.32 -8.73 -3.30
CA SER A 305 -13.41 -7.57 -2.40
C SER A 305 -13.87 -6.30 -3.11
N GLY A 306 -14.30 -5.29 -2.34
CA GLY A 306 -14.88 -4.04 -2.85
C GLY A 306 -13.86 -3.07 -3.46
N TRP A 307 -12.95 -3.54 -4.31
CA TRP A 307 -11.97 -2.69 -5.02
C TRP A 307 -12.67 -1.60 -5.87
N ASP A 308 -13.85 -1.90 -6.41
CA ASP A 308 -14.71 -0.98 -7.16
C ASP A 308 -15.20 0.18 -6.28
N GLN A 309 -15.41 -0.05 -5.00
CA GLN A 309 -15.81 0.98 -4.04
C GLN A 309 -14.69 1.97 -3.73
N GLN A 310 -13.42 1.54 -3.79
CA GLN A 310 -12.30 2.47 -3.69
C GLN A 310 -12.22 3.39 -4.92
N ILE A 311 -12.59 2.88 -6.10
CA ILE A 311 -12.69 3.69 -7.32
C ILE A 311 -13.87 4.66 -7.21
N ALA A 312 -15.06 4.16 -6.81
CA ALA A 312 -16.27 4.96 -6.62
C ALA A 312 -16.07 6.11 -5.61
N TYR A 313 -15.22 5.90 -4.60
CA TYR A 313 -14.92 6.91 -3.59
C TYR A 313 -14.30 8.19 -4.16
N THR A 314 -13.75 8.15 -5.38
CA THR A 314 -13.29 9.34 -6.14
C THR A 314 -14.37 10.40 -6.31
N TRP A 315 -15.65 9.99 -6.36
CA TRP A 315 -16.79 10.89 -6.49
C TRP A 315 -17.48 11.20 -5.15
N ALA A 316 -17.04 10.57 -4.05
CA ALA A 316 -17.55 10.79 -2.71
C ALA A 316 -16.59 11.61 -1.83
N SER A 317 -15.32 11.71 -2.20
CA SER A 317 -14.28 12.46 -1.49
C SER A 317 -13.84 13.69 -2.28
N ASP A 318 -13.47 14.75 -1.56
CA ASP A 318 -12.87 15.94 -2.16
C ASP A 318 -11.36 15.77 -2.43
N ARG A 319 -10.73 14.74 -1.83
CA ARG A 319 -9.28 14.54 -1.88
C ARG A 319 -8.82 13.16 -2.35
N TRP A 320 -9.66 12.13 -2.27
CA TRP A 320 -9.31 10.81 -2.83
C TRP A 320 -9.50 10.79 -4.35
N ILE A 321 -8.47 10.40 -5.10
CA ILE A 321 -8.51 10.32 -6.56
C ILE A 321 -7.98 8.97 -7.03
N MET A 322 -8.89 8.11 -7.47
CA MET A 322 -8.61 6.83 -8.11
C MET A 322 -9.73 6.49 -9.10
N PRO A 323 -9.82 7.18 -10.25
CA PRO A 323 -10.96 7.07 -11.16
C PRO A 323 -11.03 5.75 -11.96
N ALA A 324 -9.95 4.98 -11.97
CA ALA A 324 -9.84 3.68 -12.61
C ALA A 324 -8.62 2.92 -12.01
N PRO A 325 -8.46 1.61 -12.28
CA PRO A 325 -7.28 0.88 -11.80
C PRO A 325 -5.96 1.35 -12.45
N TYR A 326 -6.03 1.86 -13.69
CA TYR A 326 -4.90 2.57 -14.31
C TYR A 326 -5.39 3.80 -15.07
N TRP A 327 -4.63 4.89 -14.97
CA TRP A 327 -5.01 6.22 -15.45
C TRP A 327 -3.79 7.17 -15.42
N SER A 328 -3.93 8.38 -15.95
CA SER A 328 -2.86 9.38 -15.91
C SER A 328 -3.32 10.73 -15.36
N GLN A 329 -2.43 11.41 -14.64
CA GLN A 329 -2.61 12.78 -14.15
C GLN A 329 -1.58 13.70 -14.82
N HIS A 330 -2.04 14.80 -15.41
CA HIS A 330 -1.16 15.89 -15.83
C HIS A 330 -1.15 16.99 -14.76
N VAL A 331 0.04 17.42 -14.35
CA VAL A 331 0.23 18.44 -13.31
C VAL A 331 1.05 19.61 -13.85
N ASN A 332 0.48 20.80 -13.82
CA ASN A 332 1.07 22.03 -14.34
C ASN A 332 1.56 22.96 -13.23
N PHE A 333 2.79 23.47 -13.37
CA PHE A 333 3.39 24.48 -12.49
C PHE A 333 3.68 25.76 -13.31
N PRO A 334 2.64 26.56 -13.63
CA PRO A 334 2.73 27.60 -14.64
C PRO A 334 3.77 28.68 -14.33
N ASP A 335 3.83 29.12 -13.07
CA ASP A 335 4.76 30.18 -12.63
C ASP A 335 6.23 29.71 -12.56
N GLN A 336 6.45 28.39 -12.62
CA GLN A 336 7.79 27.78 -12.68
C GLN A 336 8.11 27.21 -14.07
N GLY A 337 7.16 27.30 -15.02
CA GLY A 337 7.37 26.95 -16.42
C GLY A 337 7.72 25.48 -16.66
N PHE A 338 7.12 24.56 -15.89
CA PHE A 338 7.25 23.12 -16.09
C PHE A 338 5.96 22.35 -15.76
N SER A 339 5.90 21.08 -16.20
CA SER A 339 4.80 20.16 -15.90
C SER A 339 5.31 18.74 -15.66
N ALA A 340 4.48 17.90 -15.05
CA ALA A 340 4.73 16.48 -14.84
C ALA A 340 3.53 15.65 -15.31
N ASP A 341 3.79 14.54 -15.99
CA ASP A 341 2.80 13.48 -16.24
C ASP A 341 3.06 12.34 -15.25
N ILE A 342 2.02 11.96 -14.51
CA ILE A 342 2.05 10.88 -13.54
C ILE A 342 1.16 9.76 -14.06
N PHE A 343 1.73 8.58 -14.26
CA PHE A 343 1.03 7.41 -14.76
C PHE A 343 0.79 6.44 -13.61
N MET A 344 -0.48 6.24 -13.29
CA MET A 344 -0.95 5.37 -12.22
C MET A 344 -1.26 4.01 -12.84
N ILE A 345 -0.56 2.97 -12.43
CA ILE A 345 -0.64 1.66 -13.09
C ILE A 345 -0.87 0.52 -12.09
N ASP A 346 -1.69 -0.45 -12.48
CA ASP A 346 -2.01 -1.64 -11.70
C ASP A 346 -1.06 -2.78 -12.07
N THR A 347 -0.28 -3.25 -11.08
CA THR A 347 0.72 -4.31 -11.21
C THR A 347 0.29 -5.62 -10.53
N ASN A 348 -0.98 -5.76 -10.15
CA ASN A 348 -1.47 -6.89 -9.34
C ASN A 348 -1.46 -8.24 -10.08
N VAL A 349 -1.11 -8.26 -11.36
CA VAL A 349 -0.79 -9.48 -12.11
C VAL A 349 0.29 -10.34 -11.44
N PHE A 350 1.19 -9.72 -10.66
CA PHE A 350 2.30 -10.42 -10.02
C PHE A 350 1.89 -11.25 -8.79
N ASP A 351 0.70 -11.02 -8.23
CA ASP A 351 0.07 -11.86 -7.20
C ASP A 351 -1.22 -12.54 -7.70
N ALA A 352 -1.49 -12.49 -9.01
CA ALA A 352 -2.64 -13.14 -9.64
C ALA A 352 -2.19 -14.44 -10.31
N HIS A 353 -1.94 -15.49 -9.54
CA HIS A 353 -1.37 -16.74 -10.06
C HIS A 353 -2.44 -17.68 -10.62
N GLY A 354 -2.00 -18.63 -11.45
CA GLY A 354 -2.87 -19.62 -12.08
C GLY A 354 -3.25 -20.77 -11.15
N PRO A 355 -4.21 -21.64 -11.56
CA PRO A 355 -4.56 -22.84 -10.82
C PRO A 355 -3.33 -23.72 -10.55
N GLY A 356 -3.07 -24.03 -9.27
CA GLY A 356 -1.91 -24.84 -8.86
C GLY A 356 -0.70 -24.04 -8.41
N SER A 357 -0.85 -22.73 -8.16
CA SER A 357 0.16 -21.91 -7.46
C SER A 357 0.65 -22.61 -6.19
N LEU A 358 1.97 -22.56 -5.98
CA LEU A 358 2.63 -23.04 -4.76
C LEU A 358 2.46 -22.06 -3.59
N GLU A 359 1.96 -20.84 -3.85
CA GLU A 359 1.75 -19.77 -2.85
C GLU A 359 0.25 -19.51 -2.61
N PRO A 360 -0.52 -20.46 -2.05
CA PRO A 360 -1.97 -20.32 -1.88
C PRO A 360 -2.38 -19.27 -0.83
N SER A 361 -1.42 -18.70 -0.10
CA SER A 361 -1.58 -17.73 0.98
C SER A 361 -1.66 -16.28 0.52
N HIS A 362 -1.24 -15.96 -0.71
CA HIS A 362 -1.12 -14.59 -1.25
C HIS A 362 -1.52 -14.49 -2.74
N ASP A 363 -2.33 -15.44 -3.21
CA ASP A 363 -2.77 -15.48 -4.61
C ASP A 363 -4.17 -14.89 -4.76
N ILE A 364 -4.30 -13.72 -5.40
CA ILE A 364 -5.57 -13.03 -5.68
C ILE A 364 -6.54 -13.94 -6.46
N CYS A 365 -5.99 -14.80 -7.32
CA CYS A 365 -6.74 -15.78 -8.12
C CYS A 365 -6.76 -17.17 -7.48
N GLY A 366 -6.29 -17.25 -6.24
CA GLY A 366 -6.08 -18.46 -5.49
C GLY A 366 -7.36 -19.11 -4.98
N ASN A 367 -7.13 -20.12 -4.16
CA ASN A 367 -8.18 -21.01 -3.71
C ASN A 367 -8.85 -20.57 -2.40
N GLY A 368 -8.42 -19.44 -1.81
CA GLY A 368 -8.82 -18.95 -0.49
C GLY A 368 -10.25 -18.40 -0.41
N GLY A 369 -10.83 -18.01 -1.56
CA GLY A 369 -12.21 -17.52 -1.65
C GLY A 369 -13.24 -18.57 -2.08
N PRO A 370 -14.54 -18.24 -2.03
CA PRO A 370 -15.62 -19.11 -2.51
C PRO A 370 -15.45 -19.42 -4.01
N LYS A 371 -15.99 -20.55 -4.48
CA LYS A 371 -15.96 -20.89 -5.92
C LYS A 371 -16.83 -19.97 -6.77
N THR A 372 -17.73 -19.21 -6.15
CA THR A 372 -18.68 -18.31 -6.82
C THR A 372 -18.15 -16.89 -7.02
N GLN A 373 -16.84 -16.68 -6.88
CA GLN A 373 -16.21 -15.38 -7.11
C GLN A 373 -16.49 -14.88 -8.54
N ASN A 374 -16.90 -13.61 -8.66
CA ASN A 374 -17.26 -12.97 -9.92
C ASN A 374 -17.38 -11.45 -9.74
N CYS A 375 -16.57 -10.68 -10.48
CA CYS A 375 -16.62 -9.22 -10.54
C CYS A 375 -16.86 -8.68 -11.96
N ALA A 376 -17.37 -9.51 -12.88
CA ALA A 376 -17.63 -9.13 -14.28
C ALA A 376 -18.66 -7.98 -14.41
N SER A 377 -19.53 -7.81 -13.41
CA SER A 377 -20.46 -6.68 -13.33
C SER A 377 -19.74 -5.33 -13.40
N GLN A 378 -18.54 -5.24 -12.82
CA GLN A 378 -17.68 -4.05 -12.80
C GLN A 378 -16.54 -4.09 -13.82
N GLY A 379 -16.48 -5.13 -14.65
CA GLY A 379 -15.42 -5.36 -15.64
C GLY A 379 -14.21 -6.12 -15.09
N GLY A 380 -14.22 -6.50 -13.81
CA GLY A 380 -13.19 -7.31 -13.16
C GLY A 380 -13.22 -8.79 -13.58
N PRO A 381 -12.44 -9.64 -12.89
CA PRO A 381 -12.35 -11.07 -13.20
C PRO A 381 -13.73 -11.76 -13.20
N PRO A 382 -14.04 -12.59 -14.22
CA PRO A 382 -15.38 -13.15 -14.40
C PRO A 382 -15.66 -14.41 -13.59
N SER A 383 -14.62 -15.16 -13.23
CA SER A 383 -14.68 -16.34 -12.38
C SER A 383 -13.31 -16.62 -11.77
N ARG A 384 -13.24 -17.53 -10.80
CA ARG A 384 -11.98 -18.03 -10.25
C ARG A 384 -11.07 -18.62 -11.32
N GLU A 385 -11.61 -19.43 -12.20
CA GLU A 385 -10.85 -20.08 -13.28
C GLU A 385 -10.35 -19.07 -14.32
N GLY A 386 -11.12 -18.02 -14.59
CA GLY A 386 -10.76 -16.96 -15.54
C GLY A 386 -9.95 -15.82 -14.93
N CYS A 387 -9.62 -15.87 -13.64
CA CYS A 387 -8.99 -14.76 -12.93
C CYS A 387 -7.57 -14.48 -13.41
N HIS A 388 -6.74 -15.51 -13.48
CA HIS A 388 -5.35 -15.38 -13.92
C HIS A 388 -5.25 -14.78 -15.33
N ASP A 389 -5.98 -15.38 -16.28
CA ASP A 389 -6.01 -14.93 -17.67
C ASP A 389 -6.50 -13.48 -17.79
N TRP A 390 -7.49 -13.09 -16.97
CA TRP A 390 -7.97 -11.71 -16.92
C TRP A 390 -6.86 -10.73 -16.51
N PHE A 391 -6.10 -11.02 -15.44
CA PHE A 391 -5.00 -10.16 -15.00
C PHE A 391 -3.85 -10.10 -16.02
N GLN A 392 -3.55 -11.22 -16.70
CA GLN A 392 -2.57 -11.25 -17.79
C GLN A 392 -2.98 -10.36 -18.97
N ASP A 393 -4.22 -10.48 -19.44
CA ASP A 393 -4.76 -9.66 -20.53
C ASP A 393 -4.85 -8.18 -20.15
N PHE A 394 -5.23 -7.91 -18.90
CA PHE A 394 -5.30 -6.58 -18.32
C PHE A 394 -3.91 -5.92 -18.31
N TRP A 395 -2.91 -6.63 -17.79
CA TRP A 395 -1.51 -6.17 -17.77
C TRP A 395 -0.98 -5.92 -19.18
N HIS A 396 -1.22 -6.82 -20.13
CA HIS A 396 -0.78 -6.65 -21.51
C HIS A 396 -1.38 -5.41 -22.18
N THR A 397 -2.66 -5.15 -21.94
CA THR A 397 -3.36 -3.96 -22.44
C THR A 397 -2.77 -2.69 -21.83
N GLN A 398 -2.54 -2.71 -20.52
CA GLN A 398 -1.98 -1.60 -19.77
C GLN A 398 -0.54 -1.27 -20.20
N LYS A 399 0.33 -2.26 -20.40
CA LYS A 399 1.71 -2.05 -20.88
C LYS A 399 1.75 -1.32 -22.22
N LYS A 400 0.85 -1.67 -23.14
CA LYS A 400 0.73 -0.99 -24.44
C LYS A 400 0.25 0.45 -24.27
N TRP A 401 -0.73 0.67 -23.41
CA TRP A 401 -1.22 2.01 -23.08
C TRP A 401 -0.09 2.87 -22.49
N LEU A 402 0.66 2.37 -21.51
CA LEU A 402 1.72 3.15 -20.84
C LEU A 402 2.83 3.56 -21.81
N LYS A 403 3.33 2.61 -22.63
CA LYS A 403 4.33 2.91 -23.67
C LYS A 403 3.85 4.02 -24.63
N LYS A 404 2.58 3.96 -25.05
CA LYS A 404 1.98 4.99 -25.92
C LYS A 404 1.83 6.33 -25.21
N SER A 405 1.44 6.32 -23.94
CA SER A 405 1.26 7.51 -23.11
C SER A 405 2.58 8.23 -22.86
N LEU A 406 3.64 7.48 -22.52
CA LEU A 406 4.99 8.03 -22.35
C LEU A 406 5.50 8.68 -23.65
N LEU A 407 5.37 8.01 -24.80
CA LEU A 407 5.76 8.60 -26.09
C LEU A 407 4.97 9.86 -26.46
N LYS A 408 3.73 9.98 -25.98
CA LYS A 408 2.86 11.14 -26.24
C LYS A 408 3.18 12.31 -25.30
N SER A 409 3.71 12.03 -24.11
CA SER A 409 4.00 13.05 -23.11
C SER A 409 4.89 14.15 -23.68
N LYS A 410 4.56 15.38 -23.29
CA LYS A 410 5.41 16.56 -23.52
C LYS A 410 5.82 17.22 -22.21
N ALA A 411 5.50 16.58 -21.09
CA ALA A 411 5.82 17.09 -19.78
C ALA A 411 7.33 17.09 -19.55
N ASN A 412 7.79 17.88 -18.58
CA ASN A 412 9.19 17.89 -18.19
C ASN A 412 9.57 16.63 -17.41
N TRP A 413 8.58 16.03 -16.75
CA TRP A 413 8.72 14.82 -15.94
C TRP A 413 7.69 13.78 -16.34
N GLN A 414 8.12 12.53 -16.39
CA GLN A 414 7.27 11.35 -16.52
C GLN A 414 7.50 10.44 -15.32
N ILE A 415 6.49 10.28 -14.48
CA ILE A 415 6.55 9.52 -13.22
C ILE A 415 5.59 8.33 -13.34
N VAL A 416 6.01 7.14 -12.91
CA VAL A 416 5.10 5.99 -12.73
C VAL A 416 4.88 5.76 -11.25
N ASN A 417 3.62 5.59 -10.85
CA ASN A 417 3.20 5.21 -9.51
C ASN A 417 2.44 3.87 -9.59
N THR A 418 2.89 2.87 -8.84
CA THR A 418 2.33 1.51 -8.86
C THR A 418 2.56 0.80 -7.55
N HIS A 419 2.01 -0.41 -7.39
CA HIS A 419 2.13 -1.16 -6.14
C HIS A 419 3.40 -2.03 -6.08
N PHE A 420 3.58 -2.98 -7.00
CA PHE A 420 4.69 -3.94 -6.92
C PHE A 420 6.06 -3.26 -6.96
N PRO A 421 7.04 -3.79 -6.21
CA PRO A 421 8.23 -3.06 -5.84
C PRO A 421 9.22 -2.93 -6.99
N CYS A 422 10.22 -2.05 -6.84
CA CYS A 422 11.30 -1.79 -7.81
C CYS A 422 11.97 -3.03 -8.44
N GLY A 423 12.00 -4.17 -7.72
CA GLY A 423 12.60 -5.42 -8.19
C GLY A 423 11.75 -6.19 -9.20
N THR A 424 10.48 -5.84 -9.36
CA THR A 424 9.54 -6.51 -10.26
C THR A 424 9.60 -5.91 -11.65
N GLU A 425 9.60 -6.74 -12.71
CA GLU A 425 9.67 -6.30 -14.12
C GLU A 425 10.85 -5.34 -14.43
N MET A 426 11.99 -5.49 -13.74
CA MET A 426 13.18 -4.64 -13.95
C MET A 426 13.57 -4.48 -15.44
N PRO A 427 13.59 -5.54 -16.29
CA PRO A 427 13.91 -5.38 -17.71
C PRO A 427 12.93 -4.48 -18.47
N TRP A 428 11.65 -4.48 -18.09
CA TRP A 428 10.65 -3.62 -18.70
C TRP A 428 10.78 -2.17 -18.22
N TYR A 429 11.04 -1.93 -16.93
CA TYR A 429 11.32 -0.57 -16.43
C TYR A 429 12.63 0.00 -16.98
N PHE A 430 13.65 -0.84 -17.21
CA PHE A 430 14.83 -0.48 -17.99
C PHE A 430 14.43 0.02 -19.39
N GLU A 431 13.56 -0.70 -20.09
CA GLU A 431 13.06 -0.30 -21.41
C GLU A 431 12.32 1.05 -21.32
N LEU A 432 11.42 1.23 -20.36
CA LEU A 432 10.66 2.47 -20.18
C LEU A 432 11.56 3.67 -19.90
N HIS A 433 12.55 3.51 -19.02
CA HIS A 433 13.52 4.58 -18.72
C HIS A 433 14.35 4.94 -19.95
N THR A 434 14.98 3.93 -20.58
CA THR A 434 15.98 4.17 -21.64
C THR A 434 15.37 4.55 -22.99
N GLN A 435 14.14 4.11 -23.29
CA GLN A 435 13.51 4.30 -24.61
C GLN A 435 12.25 5.18 -24.58
N TYR A 436 11.57 5.28 -23.44
CA TYR A 436 10.29 6.01 -23.32
C TYR A 436 10.38 7.25 -22.42
N GLY A 437 11.51 7.46 -21.74
CA GLY A 437 11.79 8.66 -20.95
C GLY A 437 11.14 8.66 -19.57
N LEU A 438 10.87 7.50 -18.98
CA LEU A 438 10.43 7.40 -17.58
C LEU A 438 11.52 7.95 -16.66
N ASP A 439 11.19 8.89 -15.78
CA ASP A 439 12.17 9.59 -14.93
C ASP A 439 12.24 9.06 -13.50
N LEU A 440 11.10 8.63 -12.96
CA LEU A 440 10.96 8.17 -11.57
C LEU A 440 9.90 7.06 -11.49
N LEU A 441 10.20 6.04 -10.70
CA LEU A 441 9.29 4.96 -10.35
C LEU A 441 9.00 4.96 -8.85
N VAL A 442 7.73 5.01 -8.47
CA VAL A 442 7.25 5.05 -7.07
C VAL A 442 6.42 3.79 -6.81
N THR A 443 6.85 2.98 -5.86
CA THR A 443 6.32 1.62 -5.58
C THR A 443 6.09 1.37 -4.08
N GLY A 444 5.42 0.27 -3.73
CA GLY A 444 5.13 -0.19 -2.35
C GLY A 444 5.30 -1.71 -2.22
N HIS A 445 4.31 -2.40 -1.65
CA HIS A 445 4.18 -3.87 -1.52
C HIS A 445 5.15 -4.52 -0.54
N ARG A 446 6.44 -4.20 -0.60
CA ARG A 446 7.36 -4.61 0.48
C ARG A 446 7.17 -3.68 1.66
N HIS A 447 6.98 -4.25 2.84
CA HIS A 447 6.60 -3.51 4.03
C HIS A 447 7.80 -2.81 4.70
N ASP A 448 8.60 -2.11 3.90
CA ASP A 448 9.74 -1.31 4.32
C ASP A 448 9.91 -0.08 3.41
N GLN A 449 11.04 0.62 3.55
CA GLN A 449 11.36 1.83 2.81
C GLN A 449 12.70 1.67 2.08
N GLU A 450 12.67 1.75 0.75
CA GLU A 450 13.87 1.58 -0.07
C GLU A 450 14.05 2.72 -1.07
N LEU A 451 15.31 3.13 -1.25
CA LEU A 451 15.70 4.11 -2.25
C LEU A 451 16.74 3.48 -3.17
N TRP A 452 16.30 3.11 -4.37
CA TRP A 452 17.11 2.55 -5.46
C TRP A 452 17.59 3.71 -6.33
N ASP A 453 18.62 4.40 -5.86
CA ASP A 453 19.17 5.57 -6.54
C ASP A 453 19.97 5.18 -7.80
N ASN A 454 19.60 5.75 -8.95
CA ASN A 454 20.29 5.54 -10.23
C ASN A 454 20.61 4.06 -10.52
N SER A 455 19.60 3.20 -10.44
CA SER A 455 19.79 1.74 -10.50
C SER A 455 20.29 1.28 -11.87
N GLY A 456 21.51 0.71 -11.91
CA GLY A 456 22.08 0.14 -13.13
C GLY A 456 21.25 -1.01 -13.71
N LEU A 457 20.53 -1.77 -12.87
CA LEU A 457 19.62 -2.85 -13.29
C LEU A 457 18.40 -2.32 -14.05
N MET A 458 18.04 -1.05 -13.83
CA MET A 458 16.95 -0.35 -14.51
C MET A 458 17.46 0.80 -15.39
N GLY A 459 18.72 0.73 -15.82
CA GLY A 459 19.29 1.66 -16.81
C GLY A 459 19.59 3.06 -16.29
N GLY A 460 19.68 3.23 -14.97
CA GLY A 460 19.83 4.52 -14.31
C GLY A 460 18.53 5.10 -13.73
N LEU A 461 17.41 4.37 -13.85
CA LEU A 461 16.14 4.77 -13.24
C LEU A 461 16.27 4.82 -11.72
N THR A 462 15.81 5.92 -11.13
CA THR A 462 15.59 5.99 -9.69
C THR A 462 14.23 5.40 -9.36
N CYS A 463 14.20 4.49 -8.39
CA CYS A 463 12.98 3.87 -7.90
C CYS A 463 12.90 3.94 -6.37
N VAL A 464 11.70 4.11 -5.84
CA VAL A 464 11.45 4.04 -4.40
C VAL A 464 10.45 2.95 -4.07
N VAL A 465 10.63 2.32 -2.91
CA VAL A 465 9.64 1.45 -2.25
C VAL A 465 9.19 2.17 -0.99
N THR A 466 7.88 2.43 -0.85
CA THR A 466 7.30 3.16 0.28
C THR A 466 6.21 2.35 1.00
N GLY A 467 6.39 1.03 1.14
CA GLY A 467 5.41 0.14 1.79
C GLY A 467 5.53 0.01 3.33
N GLY A 468 6.42 0.77 3.94
CA GLY A 468 6.43 0.98 5.40
C GLY A 468 5.37 1.99 5.92
N GLY A 469 4.20 2.11 5.30
CA GLY A 469 3.16 3.06 5.75
C GLY A 469 2.47 2.64 7.05
N GLY A 470 2.60 1.37 7.44
CA GLY A 470 2.27 0.90 8.78
C GLY A 470 0.87 0.32 8.96
N GLY A 471 0.17 0.01 7.86
CA GLY A 471 -1.08 -0.76 7.91
C GLY A 471 -0.86 -2.23 8.24
N ILE A 472 0.37 -2.71 8.04
CA ILE A 472 0.85 -4.07 8.28
C ILE A 472 2.24 -4.04 8.93
N THR A 473 2.62 -5.13 9.59
CA THR A 473 3.94 -5.28 10.20
C THR A 473 5.05 -5.24 9.15
N SER A 474 6.13 -4.52 9.45
CA SER A 474 7.27 -4.38 8.54
C SER A 474 8.07 -5.66 8.35
N GLU A 475 8.80 -5.76 7.23
CA GLU A 475 9.60 -6.94 6.85
C GLU A 475 10.62 -7.35 7.92
N ASP A 476 11.26 -6.36 8.53
CA ASP A 476 12.30 -6.53 9.54
C ASP A 476 11.89 -5.89 10.87
N SER A 477 12.57 -6.28 11.95
CA SER A 477 12.36 -5.64 13.24
C SER A 477 12.76 -4.15 13.20
N PRO A 478 11.93 -3.23 13.71
CA PRO A 478 12.30 -1.81 13.85
C PRO A 478 13.47 -1.55 14.80
N LYS A 479 13.86 -2.55 15.61
CA LYS A 479 15.06 -2.51 16.47
C LYS A 479 16.30 -3.12 15.81
N GLY A 480 16.14 -3.74 14.65
CA GLY A 480 17.21 -4.39 13.91
C GLY A 480 18.14 -3.40 13.21
N ILE A 481 19.13 -3.93 12.49
CA ILE A 481 20.09 -3.14 11.72
C ILE A 481 19.43 -2.29 10.63
N ASN A 482 18.36 -2.81 10.03
CA ASN A 482 17.53 -2.12 9.03
C ASN A 482 16.33 -1.40 9.67
N GLY A 483 16.28 -1.32 11.00
CA GLY A 483 15.11 -0.89 11.76
C GLY A 483 14.65 0.53 11.45
N ALA A 484 15.58 1.41 11.07
CA ALA A 484 15.28 2.80 10.75
C ALA A 484 14.39 2.95 9.51
N THR A 485 14.53 2.06 8.52
CA THR A 485 13.80 2.12 7.24
C THR A 485 12.55 1.26 7.21
N GLN A 486 12.07 0.77 8.35
CA GLN A 486 10.89 -0.10 8.40
C GLN A 486 9.57 0.66 8.25
N TYR A 487 9.46 1.83 8.88
CA TYR A 487 8.25 2.64 8.83
C TYR A 487 8.55 4.08 8.43
N GLY A 488 7.79 4.62 7.50
CA GLY A 488 8.05 5.94 6.95
C GLY A 488 7.27 6.27 5.68
N PHE A 489 7.74 7.31 5.01
CA PHE A 489 7.17 7.84 3.77
C PHE A 489 8.24 8.66 3.04
N PHE A 490 7.93 9.12 1.83
CA PHE A 490 8.85 9.94 1.02
C PHE A 490 8.35 11.38 0.83
N ASP A 491 9.29 12.32 0.79
CA ASP A 491 9.10 13.70 0.33
C ASP A 491 9.86 13.91 -0.98
N PHE A 492 9.17 14.44 -2.00
CA PHE A 492 9.71 14.77 -3.31
C PHE A 492 9.60 16.28 -3.55
N ALA A 493 10.72 16.99 -3.45
CA ALA A 493 10.78 18.39 -3.86
C ALA A 493 11.10 18.48 -5.36
N ILE A 494 10.12 18.89 -6.17
CA ILE A 494 10.18 18.89 -7.64
C ILE A 494 10.38 20.30 -8.19
N SER A 495 11.31 20.42 -9.15
CA SER A 495 11.47 21.58 -10.02
C SER A 495 11.56 21.13 -11.48
N LYS A 496 11.68 22.07 -12.41
CA LYS A 496 11.91 21.76 -13.82
C LYS A 496 13.18 20.93 -14.08
N GLU A 497 14.20 21.07 -13.25
CA GLU A 497 15.55 20.51 -13.47
C GLU A 497 15.84 19.27 -12.64
N LYS A 498 15.18 19.12 -11.48
CA LYS A 498 15.43 17.99 -10.58
C LYS A 498 14.26 17.65 -9.68
N ILE A 499 14.24 16.41 -9.19
CA ILE A 499 13.47 15.98 -8.03
C ILE A 499 14.45 15.64 -6.92
N LYS A 500 14.32 16.27 -5.75
CA LYS A 500 15.02 15.84 -4.54
C LYS A 500 14.13 14.83 -3.82
N VAL A 501 14.64 13.62 -3.65
CA VAL A 501 13.95 12.53 -2.95
C VAL A 501 14.46 12.48 -1.51
N LYS A 502 13.58 12.39 -0.52
CA LYS A 502 13.94 12.14 0.88
C LYS A 502 13.11 11.00 1.44
N LEU A 503 13.78 9.99 1.99
CA LEU A 503 13.17 8.94 2.80
C LEU A 503 13.08 9.45 4.24
N ILE A 504 11.87 9.58 4.77
CA ILE A 504 11.58 10.10 6.11
C ILE A 504 10.94 8.97 6.93
N ASN A 505 11.51 8.66 8.08
CA ASN A 505 10.91 7.64 8.95
C ASN A 505 9.79 8.22 9.84
N GLN A 506 9.08 7.34 10.55
CA GLN A 506 8.00 7.67 11.48
C GLN A 506 8.39 8.63 12.63
N ASN A 507 9.69 8.87 12.85
CA ASN A 507 10.21 9.83 13.84
C ASN A 507 10.60 11.18 13.23
N GLY A 508 10.45 11.36 11.91
CA GLY A 508 10.79 12.58 11.20
C GLY A 508 12.26 12.70 10.80
N HIS A 509 13.03 11.62 10.94
CA HIS A 509 14.43 11.60 10.52
C HIS A 509 14.53 11.32 9.02
N VAL A 510 15.27 12.16 8.31
CA VAL A 510 15.67 11.91 6.93
C VAL A 510 16.80 10.88 6.95
N LEU A 511 16.57 9.69 6.41
CA LEU A 511 17.53 8.59 6.45
C LEU A 511 18.36 8.48 5.18
N LYS A 512 17.74 8.72 4.04
CA LYS A 512 18.36 8.69 2.72
C LYS A 512 17.81 9.82 1.87
N HIS A 513 18.61 10.27 0.92
CA HIS A 513 18.21 11.26 -0.06
C HIS A 513 18.89 11.02 -1.41
N SER A 514 18.22 11.43 -2.49
CA SER A 514 18.75 11.39 -3.86
C SER A 514 18.34 12.66 -4.63
N ILE A 515 19.02 12.93 -5.74
CA ILE A 515 18.65 13.95 -6.71
C ILE A 515 18.46 13.26 -8.07
N VAL A 516 17.22 13.21 -8.52
CA VAL A 516 16.86 12.74 -9.86
C VAL A 516 16.90 13.92 -10.82
N GLN A 517 17.43 13.71 -12.02
CA GLN A 517 17.36 14.65 -13.13
C GLN A 517 16.47 14.07 -14.24
N PRO A 518 15.68 14.89 -14.93
CA PRO A 518 14.83 14.37 -15.99
C PRO A 518 15.68 13.90 -17.15
N MET A 519 15.26 12.82 -17.79
CA MET A 519 15.85 12.29 -19.00
C MET A 519 15.76 13.34 -20.10
N LYS A 520 16.90 13.96 -20.42
CA LYS A 520 16.97 14.89 -21.56
C LYS A 520 16.60 14.10 -22.82
N GLY A 521 15.62 14.58 -23.58
CA GLY A 521 15.05 13.94 -24.78
C GLY A 521 16.00 13.61 -25.95
N ALA A 522 17.32 13.64 -25.73
CA ALA A 522 18.37 13.22 -26.66
C ALA A 522 18.57 11.68 -26.70
N LEU A 523 18.28 10.93 -25.62
CA LEU A 523 18.46 9.46 -25.61
C LEU A 523 17.34 8.70 -26.34
N VAL A 524 16.11 9.24 -26.36
CA VAL A 524 14.94 8.64 -27.05
C VAL A 524 15.13 8.58 -28.58
N LYS A 525 15.98 9.42 -29.17
CA LYS A 525 16.19 9.50 -30.63
C LYS A 525 17.44 8.76 -31.15
N GLY A 526 18.29 8.26 -30.25
CA GLY A 526 19.60 7.69 -30.61
C GLY A 526 19.64 6.17 -30.76
N TRP A 527 18.67 5.44 -30.20
CA TRP A 527 18.62 3.98 -30.26
C TRP A 527 17.80 3.52 -31.47
N LYS A 528 18.36 3.68 -32.67
CA LYS A 528 17.93 2.87 -33.82
C LYS A 528 18.54 1.49 -33.65
N ARG A 529 17.68 0.46 -33.61
CA ARG A 529 18.05 -0.96 -33.65
C ARG A 529 19.03 -1.27 -34.77
#